data_AF-A0A1B6DS42-F1
#
_entry.id   AF-A0A1B6DS42-F1
#
_cell.length_a   1.000
_cell.length_b   1.000
_cell.length_c   1.000
_cell.angle_alpha   90.00
_cell.angle_beta   90.00
_cell.angle_gamma   90.00
#
_symmetry.space_group_name_H-M   'P 1'
#
loop_
_entity.id
_entity.type
_entity.pdbx_description
1 polymer ?
#
loop_
_entity_poly.entity_id
_entity_poly.type
_entity_poly.pdbx_seq_one_letter_code
_entity_poly.pdbx_strand_id
1 'polypeptide(L)'
;MLLKLEKMAGHNLTEKIPNEAVDIQEVEKVKNTASVLHASRFSWRNIIVLIYLHISSLYGLYLAFTAAKWETLVYVFALYVIGRFGVTAGIHRYWSHRSYKANSALRALLMFCCVLSFEVGYYNTK
;
A
#
# COMPACT_ATOMS: atom_id res chain seq x y z
N MET A 1 -11.64 -7.17 10.12
CA MET A 1 -12.52 -6.97 8.94
C MET A 1 -12.40 -8.14 7.96
N LEU A 2 -11.19 -8.53 7.53
CA LEU A 2 -10.95 -9.69 6.66
C LEU A 2 -11.42 -11.03 7.26
N LEU A 3 -11.18 -11.27 8.55
CA LEU A 3 -11.70 -12.45 9.26
C LEU A 3 -13.25 -12.50 9.34
N LYS A 4 -13.90 -11.33 9.26
CA LYS A 4 -15.37 -11.24 9.26
C LYS A 4 -15.92 -11.55 7.86
N LEU A 5 -15.18 -11.23 6.80
CA LEU A 5 -15.54 -11.55 5.42
C LEU A 5 -15.34 -13.03 5.11
N GLU A 6 -14.26 -13.65 5.60
CA GLU A 6 -14.03 -15.09 5.47
C GLU A 6 -15.13 -15.91 6.16
N LYS A 7 -15.52 -15.52 7.38
CA LYS A 7 -16.59 -16.18 8.13
C LYS A 7 -17.98 -15.95 7.52
N MET A 8 -18.22 -14.79 6.89
CA MET A 8 -19.47 -14.51 6.16
C MET A 8 -19.53 -15.22 4.81
N ALA A 9 -18.39 -15.48 4.17
CA ALA A 9 -18.31 -16.24 2.92
C ALA A 9 -18.46 -17.76 3.15
N GLY A 10 -17.85 -18.30 4.21
CA GLY A 10 -17.92 -19.73 4.52
C GLY A 10 -19.28 -20.21 5.04
N HIS A 11 -20.04 -19.34 5.73
CA HIS A 11 -21.32 -19.71 6.35
C HIS A 11 -22.55 -19.54 5.43
N ASN A 12 -22.51 -18.63 4.45
CA ASN A 12 -23.67 -18.40 3.56
C ASN A 12 -23.73 -19.32 2.33
N LEU A 13 -22.64 -20.03 2.01
CA LEU A 13 -22.60 -20.91 0.84
C LEU A 13 -23.03 -22.35 1.15
N THR A 14 -22.95 -22.79 2.40
CA THR A 14 -23.23 -24.17 2.81
C THR A 14 -24.67 -24.41 3.26
N GLU A 15 -25.40 -23.37 3.67
CA GLU A 15 -26.78 -23.51 4.19
C GLU A 15 -27.86 -23.47 3.09
N LYS A 16 -27.50 -23.12 1.84
CA LYS A 16 -28.48 -22.89 0.76
C LYS A 16 -28.28 -23.74 -0.49
N ILE A 17 -27.84 -24.98 -0.32
CA ILE A 17 -27.75 -25.94 -1.44
C ILE A 17 -28.86 -26.99 -1.29
N PRO A 18 -30.06 -26.78 -1.85
CA PRO A 18 -30.98 -27.89 -2.08
C PRO A 18 -30.31 -28.87 -3.04
N ASN A 19 -30.21 -30.11 -2.61
CA ASN A 19 -29.58 -31.25 -3.26
C ASN A 19 -30.38 -31.80 -4.45
N GLU A 20 -30.95 -30.91 -5.27
CA GLU A 20 -31.64 -31.24 -6.51
C GLU A 20 -31.46 -30.06 -7.49
N ALA A 21 -30.67 -30.30 -8.54
CA ALA A 21 -30.22 -29.35 -9.57
C ALA A 21 -29.20 -28.26 -9.13
N VAL A 22 -28.03 -28.68 -8.62
CA VAL A 22 -26.83 -27.83 -8.73
C VAL A 22 -26.49 -27.71 -10.21
N ASP A 23 -26.81 -26.58 -10.82
CA ASP A 23 -26.37 -26.25 -12.17
C ASP A 23 -24.84 -26.14 -12.15
N ILE A 24 -24.19 -27.19 -12.65
CA ILE A 24 -22.72 -27.28 -12.75
C ILE A 24 -22.17 -26.07 -13.52
N GLN A 25 -22.95 -25.48 -14.42
CA GLN A 25 -22.56 -24.30 -15.17
C GLN A 25 -22.51 -23.03 -14.31
N GLU A 26 -23.36 -22.91 -13.30
CA GLU A 26 -23.35 -21.80 -12.35
C GLU A 26 -22.15 -21.89 -11.39
N VAL A 27 -21.85 -23.10 -10.89
CA VAL A 27 -20.67 -23.34 -10.03
C VAL A 27 -19.37 -23.07 -10.78
N GLU A 28 -19.25 -23.52 -12.03
CA GLU A 28 -18.07 -23.28 -12.87
C GLU A 28 -17.91 -21.78 -13.19
N LYS A 29 -19.02 -21.06 -13.38
CA LYS A 29 -19.01 -19.60 -13.60
C LYS A 29 -18.53 -18.84 -12.36
N VAL A 30 -19.01 -19.21 -11.17
CA VAL A 30 -18.56 -18.59 -9.91
C VAL A 30 -17.08 -18.86 -9.65
N LYS A 31 -16.62 -20.10 -9.87
CA LYS A 31 -15.21 -20.49 -9.74
C LYS A 31 -14.30 -19.73 -10.71
N ASN A 32 -14.72 -19.58 -11.96
CA ASN A 32 -13.99 -18.78 -12.95
C ASN A 32 -13.98 -17.30 -12.57
N THR A 33 -15.08 -16.77 -12.04
CA THR A 33 -15.11 -15.37 -11.58
C THR A 33 -14.18 -15.15 -10.39
N ALA A 34 -14.17 -16.09 -9.43
CA ALA A 34 -13.25 -16.08 -8.28
C ALA A 34 -11.78 -16.25 -8.70
N SER A 35 -11.48 -17.07 -9.71
CA SER A 35 -10.12 -17.20 -10.24
C SER A 35 -9.66 -15.94 -10.97
N VAL A 36 -10.57 -15.21 -11.65
CA VAL A 36 -10.26 -13.89 -12.24
C VAL A 36 -10.04 -12.83 -11.16
N LEU A 37 -10.75 -12.89 -10.03
CA LEU A 37 -10.55 -11.98 -8.89
C LEU A 37 -9.17 -12.18 -8.22
N HIS A 38 -8.63 -13.39 -8.24
CA HIS A 38 -7.28 -13.72 -7.77
C HIS A 38 -6.20 -13.68 -8.86
N ALA A 39 -6.51 -13.14 -10.04
CA ALA A 39 -5.48 -12.83 -11.03
C ALA A 39 -4.72 -11.58 -10.56
N SER A 40 -3.74 -11.78 -9.68
CA SER A 40 -2.76 -10.77 -9.29
C SER A 40 -2.10 -10.22 -10.55
N ARG A 41 -2.58 -9.07 -11.04
CA ARG A 41 -1.98 -8.42 -12.21
C ARG A 41 -0.61 -7.90 -11.80
N PHE A 42 0.42 -8.67 -12.14
CA PHE A 42 1.80 -8.31 -11.91
C PHE A 42 2.13 -7.02 -12.67
N SER A 43 2.34 -5.95 -11.91
CA SER A 43 2.79 -4.68 -12.46
C SER A 43 4.31 -4.70 -12.54
N TRP A 44 4.86 -5.14 -13.68
CA TRP A 44 6.32 -5.23 -13.90
C TRP A 44 7.07 -3.93 -13.58
N ARG A 45 6.45 -2.76 -13.83
CA ARG A 45 7.00 -1.45 -13.44
C ARG A 45 7.31 -1.37 -11.94
N ASN A 46 6.39 -1.80 -11.08
CA ASN A 46 6.60 -1.75 -9.63
C ASN A 46 7.66 -2.75 -9.18
N ILE A 47 7.72 -3.93 -9.81
CA ILE A 47 8.71 -4.95 -9.51
C ILE A 47 10.12 -4.43 -9.81
N ILE A 48 10.32 -3.80 -10.98
CA ILE A 48 11.61 -3.22 -11.37
C ILE A 48 12.03 -2.11 -10.41
N VAL A 49 11.09 -1.21 -10.03
CA VAL A 49 11.37 -0.14 -9.07
C VAL A 49 11.76 -0.70 -7.70
N LEU A 50 11.09 -1.75 -7.22
CA LEU A 50 11.44 -2.39 -5.95
C LEU A 50 12.82 -3.06 -6.01
N ILE A 51 13.15 -3.79 -7.08
CA ILE A 51 14.46 -4.41 -7.24
C ILE A 51 15.56 -3.35 -7.24
N TYR A 52 15.38 -2.28 -8.03
CA TYR A 52 16.32 -1.17 -8.09
C TYR A 52 16.53 -0.55 -6.70
N LEU A 53 15.45 -0.32 -5.95
CA LEU A 53 15.50 0.25 -4.61
C LEU A 53 16.30 -0.63 -3.62
N HIS A 54 16.15 -1.96 -3.69
CA HIS A 54 16.91 -2.86 -2.81
C HIS A 54 18.41 -2.87 -3.14
N ILE A 55 18.76 -2.86 -4.43
CA ILE A 55 20.17 -2.78 -4.87
C ILE A 55 20.78 -1.44 -4.44
N SER A 56 20.08 -0.33 -4.68
CA SER A 56 20.51 1.00 -4.24
C SER A 56 20.67 1.10 -2.72
N SER A 57 19.81 0.44 -1.95
CA SER A 57 19.92 0.41 -0.48
C SER A 57 21.18 -0.32 0.00
N LEU A 58 21.51 -1.46 -0.61
CA LEU A 58 22.74 -2.19 -0.28
C LEU A 58 23.99 -1.38 -0.64
N TYR A 59 23.98 -0.72 -1.80
CA TYR A 59 25.08 0.15 -2.23
C TYR A 59 25.23 1.38 -1.32
N GLY A 60 24.11 2.01 -0.94
CA GLY A 60 24.10 3.14 0.00
C GLY A 60 24.62 2.75 1.37
N LEU A 61 24.31 1.55 1.86
CA LEU A 61 24.85 1.02 3.12
C LEU A 61 26.36 0.80 3.03
N TYR A 62 26.85 0.22 1.93
CA TYR A 62 28.29 0.08 1.69
C TYR A 62 29.00 1.45 1.70
N LEU A 63 28.42 2.46 1.03
CA LEU A 63 28.99 3.81 0.99
C LEU A 63 28.95 4.51 2.35
N ALA A 64 27.91 4.23 3.17
CA ALA A 64 27.78 4.73 4.53
C ALA A 64 28.93 4.27 5.45
N PHE A 65 29.45 3.06 5.26
CA PHE A 65 30.57 2.54 6.07
C PHE A 65 31.95 2.87 5.51
N THR A 66 32.08 3.07 4.19
CA THR A 66 33.39 3.20 3.54
C THR A 66 33.84 4.64 3.30
N ALA A 67 32.91 5.58 3.09
CA ALA A 67 33.26 6.93 2.65
C ALA A 67 32.39 8.06 3.23
N ALA A 68 31.37 7.76 4.04
CA ALA A 68 30.42 8.78 4.49
C ALA A 68 30.98 9.68 5.59
N LYS A 69 30.90 11.00 5.35
CA LYS A 69 31.10 12.02 6.37
C LYS A 69 29.89 12.02 7.32
N TRP A 70 30.13 12.39 8.58
CA TRP A 70 29.08 12.50 9.60
C TRP A 70 27.91 13.39 9.16
N GLU A 71 28.19 14.45 8.40
CA GLU A 71 27.20 15.36 7.82
C GLU A 71 26.21 14.63 6.91
N THR A 72 26.71 13.72 6.07
CA THR A 72 25.90 12.92 5.15
C THR A 72 24.99 11.95 5.91
N LEU A 73 25.48 11.36 7.00
CA LEU A 73 24.68 10.46 7.84
C LEU A 73 23.53 11.20 8.52
N VAL A 74 23.80 12.39 9.08
CA VAL A 74 22.77 13.23 9.71
C VAL A 74 21.75 13.70 8.68
N TYR A 75 22.19 14.09 7.48
CA TYR A 75 21.30 14.51 6.40
C TYR A 75 20.36 13.38 5.95
N VAL A 76 20.88 12.17 5.74
CA VAL A 76 20.08 11.00 5.38
C VAL A 76 19.08 10.66 6.49
N PHE A 77 19.50 10.71 7.76
CA PHE A 77 18.61 10.47 8.89
C PHE A 77 17.49 11.51 8.98
N ALA A 78 17.81 12.79 8.79
CA ALA A 78 16.82 13.87 8.80
C ALA A 78 15.76 13.67 7.69
N LEU A 79 16.21 13.39 6.46
CA LEU A 79 15.30 13.09 5.35
C LEU A 79 14.41 11.87 5.63
N TYR A 80 14.97 10.82 6.22
CA TYR A 80 14.21 9.63 6.61
C TYR A 80 13.08 9.97 7.59
N VAL A 81 13.36 10.76 8.63
CA VAL A 81 12.35 11.18 9.61
C VAL A 81 11.26 12.03 8.96
N ILE A 82 11.62 12.99 8.10
CA ILE A 82 10.67 13.86 7.40
C ILE A 82 9.75 13.03 6.48
N GLY A 83 10.30 12.08 5.74
CA GLY A 83 9.51 11.19 4.88
C GLY A 83 8.53 10.35 5.70
N ARG A 84 9.02 9.67 6.75
CA ARG A 84 8.15 8.86 7.63
C ARG A 84 7.04 9.68 8.29
N PHE A 85 7.33 10.93 8.63
CA PHE A 85 6.32 11.85 9.14
C PHE A 85 5.25 12.15 8.07
N GLY A 86 5.65 12.36 6.81
CA GLY A 86 4.73 12.53 5.67
C GLY A 86 3.73 11.37 5.52
N VAL A 87 4.19 10.12 5.58
CA VAL A 87 3.30 8.95 5.42
C VAL A 87 2.34 8.80 6.61
N THR A 88 2.84 8.95 7.83
CA THR A 88 2.07 8.71 9.07
C THR A 88 1.10 9.86 9.39
N ALA A 89 1.55 11.10 9.29
CA ALA A 89 0.70 12.27 9.54
C ALA A 89 -0.16 12.61 8.31
N GLY A 90 0.39 12.47 7.10
CA GLY A 90 -0.29 12.74 5.85
C GLY A 90 -1.24 11.62 5.46
N ILE A 91 -0.76 10.61 4.71
CA ILE A 91 -1.61 9.59 4.10
C ILE A 91 -2.50 8.92 5.14
N HIS A 92 -1.91 8.44 6.24
CA HIS A 92 -2.64 7.69 7.25
C HIS A 92 -3.61 8.57 8.06
N ARG A 93 -3.12 9.61 8.75
CA ARG A 93 -4.00 10.41 9.63
C ARG A 93 -4.88 11.42 8.90
N TYR A 94 -4.36 12.07 7.87
CA TYR A 94 -5.07 13.15 7.20
C TYR A 94 -5.95 12.64 6.04
N TRP A 95 -5.40 11.82 5.13
CA TRP A 95 -6.17 11.35 3.97
C TRP A 95 -7.06 10.13 4.27
N SER A 96 -6.57 9.13 5.01
CA SER A 96 -7.36 7.94 5.32
C SER A 96 -8.33 8.16 6.48
N HIS A 97 -7.86 8.74 7.59
CA HIS A 97 -8.69 8.87 8.80
C HIS A 97 -9.34 10.25 8.99
N ARG A 98 -9.03 11.26 8.15
CA ARG A 98 -9.54 12.65 8.25
C ARG A 98 -9.59 13.17 9.69
N SER A 99 -8.59 12.84 10.51
CA SER A 99 -8.64 13.06 11.96
C SER A 99 -8.50 14.53 12.37
N TYR A 100 -8.07 15.42 11.47
CA TYR A 100 -7.88 16.84 11.76
C TYR A 100 -8.10 17.72 10.52
N LYS A 101 -8.57 18.95 10.74
CA LYS A 101 -8.81 19.95 9.69
C LYS A 101 -7.55 20.79 9.50
N ALA A 102 -6.77 20.48 8.45
CA ALA A 102 -5.52 21.16 8.14
C ALA A 102 -5.73 22.45 7.34
N ASN A 103 -5.00 23.51 7.70
CA ASN A 103 -4.87 24.74 6.91
C ASN A 103 -4.18 24.46 5.57
N SER A 104 -4.36 25.33 4.57
CA SER A 104 -3.77 25.17 3.23
C SER A 104 -2.24 24.99 3.26
N ALA A 105 -1.54 25.74 4.11
CA ALA A 105 -0.09 25.61 4.30
C ALA A 105 0.31 24.25 4.86
N LEU A 106 -0.42 23.74 5.86
CA LEU A 106 -0.16 22.43 6.45
C LEU A 106 -0.40 21.31 5.41
N ARG A 107 -1.44 21.43 4.58
CA ARG A 107 -1.69 20.49 3.47
C ARG A 107 -0.53 20.44 2.48
N ALA A 108 0.03 21.60 2.12
CA ALA A 108 1.17 21.68 1.21
C ALA A 108 2.45 21.06 1.81
N LEU A 109 2.71 21.30 3.09
CA LEU A 109 3.83 20.68 3.80
C LEU A 109 3.70 19.16 3.86
N LEU A 110 2.51 18.65 4.18
CA LEU A 110 2.24 17.22 4.21
C LEU A 110 2.40 16.58 2.82
N MET A 111 1.91 17.26 1.79
CA MET A 111 2.10 16.87 0.40
C MET A 111 3.58 16.74 0.03
N PHE A 112 4.37 17.75 0.37
CA PHE A 112 5.80 17.73 0.14
C PHE A 112 6.49 16.54 0.83
N CYS A 113 6.13 16.27 2.09
CA CYS A 113 6.68 15.12 2.83
C CYS A 113 6.24 13.75 2.23
N CYS A 114 5.02 13.65 1.70
CA CYS A 114 4.56 12.45 0.99
C CYS A 114 5.33 12.23 -0.32
N VAL A 115 5.58 13.29 -1.09
CA VAL A 115 6.38 13.22 -2.32
C VAL A 115 7.81 12.78 -2.03
N LEU A 116 8.43 13.29 -0.95
CA LEU A 116 9.75 12.84 -0.49
C LEU A 116 9.77 11.34 -0.14
N SER A 117 8.63 10.78 0.26
CA SER A 117 8.50 9.36 0.62
C SER A 117 8.21 8.45 -0.56
N PHE A 118 8.05 9.01 -1.76
CA PHE A 118 7.64 8.28 -2.98
C PHE A 118 6.27 7.59 -2.86
N GLU A 119 5.43 8.03 -1.93
CA GLU A 119 4.10 7.47 -1.70
C GLU A 119 3.03 8.33 -2.40
N VAL A 120 2.25 7.72 -3.30
CA VAL A 120 1.15 8.39 -3.98
C VAL A 120 -0.09 8.34 -3.09
N GLY A 121 -0.44 9.47 -2.47
CA GLY A 121 -1.74 9.65 -1.84
C GLY A 121 -2.83 9.90 -2.88
N TYR A 122 -3.92 9.13 -2.85
CA TYR A 122 -5.05 9.33 -3.76
C TYR A 122 -5.89 10.54 -3.28
N TYR A 123 -5.76 11.68 -3.97
CA TYR A 123 -6.56 12.88 -3.69
C TYR A 123 -7.90 12.80 -4.42
N ASN A 124 -8.92 12.22 -3.79
CA ASN A 124 -10.29 12.44 -4.23
C ASN A 124 -10.84 13.71 -3.53
N THR A 125 -10.64 14.86 -4.16
CA THR A 125 -11.34 16.10 -3.80
C THR A 125 -12.77 15.99 -4.30
N LYS A 126 -13.71 15.74 -3.38
CA LYS A 126 -15.09 16.22 -3.55
C LYS A 126 -15.12 17.69 -3.18
#